data_AF-A0A0M3IWL1-F1
#
_entry.id   AF-A0A0M3IWL1-F1
#
_cell.length_a   1.000
_cell.length_b   1.000
_cell.length_c   1.000
_cell.angle_alpha   90.00
_cell.angle_beta   90.00
_cell.angle_gamma   90.00
#
_symmetry.space_group_name_H-M   'P 1'
#
loop_
_entity.id
_entity.type
_entity.pdbx_description
1 polymer ?
#
loop_
_entity_poly.entity_id
_entity_poly.type
_entity_poly.pdbx_seq_one_letter_code
_entity_poly.pdbx_strand_id
1 'polypeptide(L)'
;MVDYFAEREEAKKERVHKNELQRLRNIRRSMKARNDGGDTVPLGLSTDLESRTRHELVNQMNRARQATASLGKFQPMLKDEKVPKKTGKTHKFAANEASIATERKRYLEIFDQISSKKPKIDETRLIASEGDKQETSKTNTRKGHDRGGRSRHKSSIHRQQHFQNKIKKNKKGGGKARRGGKTSRQ
;
A
#
# COMPACT_ATOMS: atom_id res chain seq x y z
N MET A 1 40.34 37.13 18.22
CA MET A 1 39.16 38.01 18.42
C MET A 1 38.06 37.46 17.53
N VAL A 2 36.89 37.15 18.09
CA VAL A 2 35.77 36.58 17.33
C VAL A 2 35.13 37.68 16.49
N ASP A 3 34.92 37.44 15.20
CA ASP A 3 34.29 38.40 14.30
C ASP A 3 32.77 38.29 14.38
N TYR A 4 32.18 39.09 15.27
CA TYR A 4 30.74 39.13 15.51
C TYR A 4 29.91 39.61 14.31
N PHE A 5 30.52 40.31 13.35
CA PHE A 5 29.82 40.75 12.14
C PHE A 5 29.66 39.60 11.15
N ALA A 6 30.70 38.78 10.98
CA ALA A 6 30.64 37.57 10.16
C ALA A 6 29.58 36.58 10.70
N GLU A 7 29.56 36.33 12.01
CA GLU A 7 28.57 35.46 12.65
C GLU A 7 27.13 35.95 12.45
N ARG A 8 26.92 37.27 12.51
CA ARG A 8 25.60 37.88 12.26
C ARG A 8 25.12 37.67 10.82
N GLU A 9 26.02 37.85 9.85
CA GLU A 9 25.72 37.64 8.43
C GLU A 9 25.40 36.17 8.14
N GLU A 10 26.13 35.23 8.73
CA GLU A 10 25.85 33.80 8.61
C GLU A 10 24.50 33.43 9.23
N ALA A 11 24.22 33.89 10.46
CA ALA A 11 22.95 33.64 11.14
C ALA A 11 21.73 34.25 10.40
N LYS A 12 21.94 35.31 9.61
CA LYS A 12 20.91 35.90 8.74
C LYS A 12 20.67 35.03 7.51
N LYS A 13 21.74 34.58 6.84
CA LYS A 13 21.66 33.66 5.70
C LYS A 13 20.95 32.36 6.09
N GLU A 14 21.28 31.79 7.24
CA GLU A 14 20.63 30.58 7.75
C GLU A 14 19.13 30.76 8.00
N ARG A 15 18.71 31.90 8.58
CA ARG A 15 17.28 32.22 8.76
C ARG A 15 16.55 32.31 7.43
N VAL A 16 17.16 32.95 6.43
CA VAL A 16 16.60 33.07 5.07
C VAL A 16 16.48 31.68 4.43
N HIS A 17 17.52 30.84 4.50
CA HIS A 17 17.49 29.49 3.96
C HIS A 17 16.46 28.60 4.66
N LYS A 18 16.31 28.71 5.99
CA LYS A 18 15.28 28.00 6.74
C LYS A 18 13.88 28.40 6.29
N ASN A 19 13.65 29.70 6.08
CA ASN A 19 12.38 30.21 5.59
C ASN A 19 12.08 29.69 4.17
N GLU A 20 13.04 29.78 3.24
CA GLU A 20 12.85 29.31 1.87
C GLU A 20 12.63 27.80 1.81
N LEU A 21 13.37 27.03 2.60
CA LEU A 21 13.16 25.59 2.72
C LEU A 21 11.75 25.27 3.24
N GLN A 22 11.28 26.02 4.25
CA GLN A 22 9.92 25.87 4.76
C GLN A 22 8.87 26.29 3.73
N ARG A 23 9.10 27.37 2.98
CA ARG A 23 8.27 27.81 1.86
C ARG A 23 8.17 26.73 0.79
N LEU A 24 9.29 26.17 0.35
CA LEU A 24 9.34 25.05 -0.61
C LEU A 24 8.66 23.78 -0.06
N ARG A 25 8.82 23.46 1.23
CA ARG A 25 8.08 22.35 1.87
C ARG A 25 6.58 22.62 1.92
N ASN A 26 6.15 23.86 2.14
CA ASN A 26 4.74 24.24 2.17
C ASN A 26 4.13 24.18 0.77
N ILE A 27 4.82 24.72 -0.23
CA ILE A 27 4.45 24.62 -1.64
C ILE A 27 4.40 23.14 -2.06
N ARG A 28 5.41 22.35 -1.71
CA ARG A 28 5.40 20.91 -1.98
C ARG A 28 4.25 20.22 -1.27
N ARG A 29 3.90 20.58 -0.03
CA ARG A 29 2.75 19.98 0.68
C ARG A 29 1.42 20.37 0.06
N SER A 30 1.24 21.60 -0.38
CA SER A 30 0.03 22.03 -1.07
C SER A 30 -0.08 21.42 -2.47
N MET A 31 1.02 21.34 -3.22
CA MET A 31 1.09 20.63 -4.50
C MET A 31 0.93 19.12 -4.32
N LYS A 32 1.49 18.54 -3.26
CA LYS A 32 1.32 17.12 -2.90
C LYS A 32 -0.10 16.82 -2.43
N ALA A 33 -0.77 17.73 -1.74
CA ALA A 33 -2.20 17.55 -1.46
C ALA A 33 -3.04 17.56 -2.75
N ARG A 34 -2.58 18.27 -3.79
CA ARG A 34 -3.15 18.21 -5.14
C ARG A 34 -2.76 16.95 -5.92
N ASN A 35 -1.54 16.45 -5.74
CA ASN A 35 -0.95 15.39 -6.57
C ASN A 35 -0.94 13.99 -5.90
N ASP A 36 -0.56 13.89 -4.62
CA ASP A 36 -0.52 12.64 -3.83
C ASP A 36 -1.75 12.46 -2.92
N GLY A 37 -2.75 13.35 -3.00
CA GLY A 37 -4.16 13.01 -2.75
C GLY A 37 -4.65 12.21 -3.96
N GLY A 38 -4.17 10.96 -4.04
CA GLY A 38 -3.87 10.23 -5.28
C GLY A 38 -4.81 10.43 -6.46
N ASP A 39 -4.24 10.71 -7.64
CA ASP A 39 -4.93 10.68 -8.93
C ASP A 39 -6.33 11.32 -8.94
N THR A 40 -6.58 12.33 -8.10
CA THR A 40 -7.88 13.01 -8.09
C THR A 40 -7.80 14.20 -9.01
N VAL A 41 -7.92 13.91 -10.31
CA VAL A 41 -8.39 14.89 -11.28
C VAL A 41 -9.61 15.58 -10.66
N PRO A 42 -9.69 16.93 -10.65
CA PRO A 42 -10.81 17.64 -10.06
C PRO A 42 -12.15 17.05 -10.54
N LEU A 43 -13.14 16.96 -9.66
CA LEU A 43 -14.48 16.47 -10.02
C LEU A 43 -14.96 17.25 -11.26
N GLY A 44 -15.10 16.57 -12.39
CA GLY A 44 -15.57 17.17 -13.65
C GLY A 44 -14.48 17.68 -14.61
N LEU A 45 -13.21 17.68 -14.25
CA LEU A 45 -12.12 17.81 -15.23
C LEU A 45 -11.57 16.41 -15.47
N SER A 46 -11.63 15.90 -16.69
CA SER A 46 -10.91 14.67 -17.01
C SER A 46 -10.55 14.56 -18.47
N THR A 47 -9.46 13.83 -18.68
CA THR A 47 -9.16 13.10 -19.90
C THR A 47 -10.33 12.18 -20.30
N ASP A 48 -10.30 11.70 -21.55
CA ASP A 48 -11.33 10.85 -22.14
C ASP A 48 -11.74 9.69 -21.22
N LEU A 49 -13.05 9.37 -21.19
CA LEU A 49 -13.62 8.34 -20.31
C LEU A 49 -12.92 6.97 -20.47
N GLU A 50 -12.46 6.66 -21.68
CA GLU A 50 -11.76 5.41 -22.02
C GLU A 50 -10.38 5.28 -21.36
N SER A 51 -9.77 6.40 -20.95
CA SER A 51 -8.41 6.42 -20.38
C SER A 51 -8.36 6.17 -18.87
N ARG A 52 -9.51 6.19 -18.18
CA ARG A 52 -9.57 6.17 -16.71
C ARG A 52 -9.38 4.78 -16.13
N THR A 53 -8.59 4.69 -15.06
CA THR A 53 -8.44 3.44 -14.31
C THR A 53 -9.63 3.20 -13.37
N ARG A 54 -9.93 1.93 -13.09
CA ARG A 54 -10.99 1.54 -12.13
C ARG A 54 -10.83 2.19 -10.75
N HIS A 55 -9.60 2.34 -10.28
CA HIS A 55 -9.30 2.95 -8.99
C HIS A 55 -9.66 4.44 -8.97
N GLU A 56 -9.35 5.15 -10.05
CA GLU A 56 -9.70 6.56 -10.23
C GLU A 56 -11.22 6.77 -10.21
N LEU A 57 -11.97 5.93 -10.94
CA LEU A 57 -13.43 5.99 -11.00
C LEU A 57 -14.08 5.78 -9.62
N VAL A 58 -13.60 4.79 -8.85
CA VAL A 58 -14.10 4.54 -7.49
C VAL A 58 -13.78 5.71 -6.56
N ASN A 59 -12.58 6.29 -6.68
CA ASN A 59 -12.17 7.42 -5.86
C ASN A 59 -13.02 8.68 -6.17
N GLN A 60 -13.24 8.99 -7.45
CA GLN A 60 -14.10 10.11 -7.88
C GLN A 60 -15.54 9.92 -7.40
N MET A 61 -16.11 8.73 -7.52
CA MET A 61 -17.45 8.40 -7.01
C MET A 61 -17.56 8.61 -5.49
N ASN A 62 -16.57 8.12 -4.73
CA ASN A 62 -16.54 8.31 -3.28
C ASN A 62 -16.42 9.80 -2.90
N ARG A 63 -15.60 10.55 -3.63
CA ARG A 63 -15.41 12.00 -3.43
C ARG A 63 -16.68 12.79 -3.74
N ALA A 64 -17.36 12.47 -4.84
CA ALA A 64 -18.63 13.09 -5.22
C ALA A 64 -19.69 12.89 -4.12
N ARG A 65 -19.81 11.67 -3.59
CA ARG A 65 -20.74 11.39 -2.48
C ARG A 65 -20.36 12.15 -1.22
N GLN A 66 -19.08 12.17 -0.83
CA GLN A 66 -18.60 12.90 0.34
C GLN A 66 -18.79 14.43 0.24
N ALA A 67 -18.71 14.99 -0.97
CA ALA A 67 -18.95 16.41 -1.20
C ALA A 67 -20.41 16.81 -0.96
N THR A 68 -21.35 15.86 -1.03
CA THR A 68 -22.75 16.12 -0.65
C THR A 68 -22.95 15.94 0.84
N ALA A 69 -23.66 16.89 1.47
CA ALA A 69 -23.93 16.88 2.91
C ALA A 69 -24.60 15.57 3.40
N SER A 70 -25.44 14.97 2.56
CA SER A 70 -26.15 13.71 2.85
C SER A 70 -25.37 12.45 2.45
N LEU A 71 -24.10 12.56 2.05
CA LEU A 71 -23.27 11.45 1.58
C LEU A 71 -23.88 10.66 0.41
N GLY A 72 -24.71 11.31 -0.40
CA GLY A 72 -25.46 10.70 -1.50
C GLY A 72 -26.73 9.94 -1.09
N LYS A 73 -27.18 10.05 0.18
CA LYS A 73 -28.39 9.35 0.67
C LYS A 73 -29.68 9.78 -0.03
N PHE A 74 -29.76 11.05 -0.43
CA PHE A 74 -30.93 11.62 -1.13
C PHE A 74 -30.70 11.80 -2.63
N GLN A 75 -29.59 11.30 -3.17
CA GLN A 75 -29.36 11.32 -4.61
C GLN A 75 -30.09 10.12 -5.26
N PRO A 76 -30.86 10.33 -6.34
CA PRO A 76 -31.51 9.22 -7.05
C PRO A 76 -30.44 8.29 -7.64
N MET A 77 -30.62 6.98 -7.44
CA MET A 77 -29.71 5.97 -7.96
C MET A 77 -30.23 5.42 -9.28
N LEU A 78 -29.31 5.07 -10.18
CA LEU A 78 -29.66 4.33 -11.39
C LEU A 78 -30.08 2.90 -11.02
N LYS A 79 -30.94 2.30 -11.86
CA LYS A 79 -31.33 0.90 -11.70
C LYS A 79 -30.06 0.03 -11.71
N ASP A 80 -29.93 -0.81 -10.68
CA ASP A 80 -28.79 -1.73 -10.47
C ASP A 80 -27.42 -1.08 -10.22
N GLU A 81 -27.37 0.20 -9.83
CA GLU A 81 -26.11 0.86 -9.43
C GLU A 81 -25.52 0.24 -8.15
N LYS A 82 -24.28 -0.26 -8.25
CA LYS A 82 -23.57 -0.82 -7.09
C LYS A 82 -23.09 0.30 -6.18
N VAL A 83 -23.67 0.38 -4.98
CA VAL A 83 -23.18 1.27 -3.92
C VAL A 83 -21.73 0.92 -3.56
N PRO A 84 -20.77 1.85 -3.69
CA PRO A 84 -19.41 1.62 -3.24
C PRO A 84 -19.42 1.39 -1.72
N LYS A 85 -19.03 0.18 -1.30
CA LYS A 85 -18.84 -0.13 0.11
C LYS A 85 -17.63 0.65 0.59
N LYS A 86 -17.81 1.48 1.63
CA LYS A 86 -16.72 2.28 2.21
C LYS A 86 -15.54 1.37 2.55
N THR A 87 -14.37 1.65 1.98
CA THR A 87 -13.09 1.05 2.34
C THR A 87 -12.59 1.64 3.65
N GLY A 88 -13.39 1.50 4.72
CA GLY A 88 -13.05 1.92 6.08
C GLY A 88 -12.36 0.80 6.88
N LYS A 89 -11.95 1.11 8.11
CA LYS A 89 -11.45 0.10 9.07
C LYS A 89 -12.51 -0.99 9.25
N THR A 90 -12.22 -2.18 8.74
CA THR A 90 -13.07 -3.38 8.87
C THR A 90 -13.07 -3.94 10.28
N HIS A 91 -12.06 -3.60 11.09
CA HIS A 91 -11.94 -4.04 12.46
C HIS A 91 -12.35 -2.91 13.40
N LYS A 92 -13.45 -3.12 14.12
CA LYS A 92 -13.78 -2.31 15.29
C LYS A 92 -12.96 -2.85 16.45
N PHE A 93 -12.21 -1.98 17.13
CA PHE A 93 -11.59 -2.37 18.39
C PHE A 93 -12.69 -2.65 19.41
N ALA A 94 -12.49 -3.68 20.24
CA ALA A 94 -13.35 -3.88 21.40
C ALA A 94 -13.20 -2.68 22.35
N ALA A 95 -14.21 -2.46 23.20
CA ALA A 95 -14.11 -1.46 24.27
C ALA A 95 -12.89 -1.74 25.15
N ASN A 96 -12.23 -0.67 25.62
CA ASN A 96 -11.07 -0.77 26.51
C ASN A 96 -11.44 -1.37 27.87
N GLU A 97 -12.64 -1.06 28.34
CA GLU A 97 -13.20 -1.59 29.58
C GLU A 97 -14.21 -2.69 29.24
N ALA A 98 -13.93 -3.91 29.69
CA ALA A 98 -14.85 -5.01 29.57
C ALA A 98 -14.94 -5.77 30.90
N SER A 99 -15.99 -6.56 31.07
CA SER A 99 -16.10 -7.42 32.26
C SER A 99 -14.94 -8.42 32.30
N ILE A 100 -14.37 -8.63 33.49
CA ILE A 100 -13.26 -9.55 33.77
C ILE A 100 -13.51 -10.94 33.18
N ALA A 101 -14.75 -11.43 33.21
CA ALA A 101 -15.12 -12.72 32.64
C ALA A 101 -14.91 -12.77 31.11
N THR A 102 -15.24 -11.68 30.40
CA THR A 102 -15.05 -11.59 28.94
C THR A 102 -13.59 -11.45 28.55
N GLU A 103 -12.78 -10.81 29.39
CA GLU A 103 -11.34 -10.67 29.18
C GLU A 103 -10.66 -12.02 29.39
N ARG A 104 -10.96 -12.71 30.50
CA ARG A 104 -10.43 -14.05 30.78
C ARG A 104 -10.73 -15.04 29.66
N LYS A 105 -11.96 -15.04 29.12
CA LYS A 105 -12.33 -15.86 27.96
C LYS A 105 -11.48 -15.53 26.73
N ARG A 106 -11.34 -14.24 26.39
CA ARG A 106 -10.49 -13.79 25.27
C ARG A 106 -9.03 -14.22 25.44
N TYR A 107 -8.47 -14.12 26.65
CA TYR A 107 -7.11 -14.55 26.92
C TYR A 107 -6.94 -16.06 26.76
N LEU A 108 -7.91 -16.86 27.22
CA LEU A 108 -7.88 -18.32 27.04
C LEU A 108 -8.00 -18.72 25.56
N GLU A 109 -8.88 -18.06 24.80
CA GLU A 109 -8.99 -18.30 23.35
C GLU A 109 -7.68 -18.00 22.61
N ILE A 110 -7.02 -16.88 22.94
CA ILE A 110 -5.71 -16.52 22.38
C ILE A 110 -4.66 -17.56 22.79
N PHE A 111 -4.69 -18.00 24.05
CA PHE A 111 -3.78 -19.04 24.54
C PHE A 111 -3.96 -20.35 23.77
N ASP A 112 -5.18 -20.80 23.56
CA ASP A 112 -5.49 -22.03 22.82
C ASP A 112 -5.08 -21.94 21.34
N GLN A 113 -5.24 -20.76 20.73
CA GLN A 113 -4.77 -20.50 19.37
C GLN A 113 -3.24 -20.59 19.26
N ILE A 114 -2.51 -20.09 20.26
CA ILE A 114 -1.04 -20.13 20.29
C ILE A 114 -0.54 -21.54 20.65
N SER A 115 -1.16 -22.18 21.64
CA SER A 115 -0.73 -23.48 22.18
C SER A 115 -0.95 -24.61 21.19
N SER A 116 -2.07 -24.58 20.46
CA SER A 116 -2.42 -25.62 19.49
C SER A 116 -1.50 -25.66 18.27
N LYS A 117 -0.74 -24.60 17.99
CA LYS A 117 0.15 -24.45 16.81
C LYS A 117 -0.51 -24.80 15.47
N LYS A 118 -1.85 -24.83 15.41
CA LYS A 118 -2.61 -25.15 14.20
C LYS A 118 -2.71 -23.89 13.33
N PRO A 119 -2.47 -23.99 12.01
CA PRO A 119 -2.67 -22.86 11.12
C PRO A 119 -4.15 -22.49 11.10
N LYS A 120 -4.45 -21.19 11.22
CA LYS A 120 -5.81 -20.68 11.05
C LYS A 120 -6.21 -20.84 9.58
N ILE A 121 -7.23 -21.65 9.31
CA ILE A 121 -7.79 -21.84 7.98
C ILE A 121 -8.90 -20.80 7.78
N ASP A 122 -8.71 -19.88 6.84
CA ASP A 122 -9.77 -18.95 6.42
C ASP A 122 -10.73 -19.69 5.48
N GLU A 123 -11.80 -20.29 6.02
CA GLU A 123 -12.77 -21.10 5.28
C GLU A 123 -13.39 -20.35 4.09
N THR A 124 -13.65 -19.05 4.23
CA THR A 124 -14.19 -18.20 3.15
C THR A 124 -13.25 -18.10 1.95
N ARG A 125 -11.94 -18.03 2.19
CA ARG A 125 -10.92 -18.03 1.14
C ARG A 125 -10.72 -19.42 0.55
N LEU A 126 -10.85 -20.46 1.37
CA LEU A 126 -10.77 -21.85 0.93
C LEU A 126 -11.89 -22.15 -0.07
N ILE A 127 -13.14 -21.83 0.27
CA ILE A 127 -14.32 -22.03 -0.60
C ILE A 127 -14.20 -21.22 -1.90
N ALA A 128 -13.78 -19.96 -1.84
CA ALA A 128 -13.55 -19.15 -3.04
C ALA A 128 -12.47 -19.77 -3.95
N SER A 129 -11.40 -20.29 -3.36
CA SER A 129 -10.33 -20.95 -4.10
C SER A 129 -10.75 -22.31 -4.72
N GLU A 130 -11.71 -23.00 -4.11
CA GLU A 130 -12.27 -24.24 -4.65
C GLU A 130 -13.27 -23.96 -5.78
N GLY A 131 -14.09 -22.91 -5.64
CA GLY A 131 -14.98 -22.43 -6.70
C GLY A 131 -14.20 -22.06 -7.97
N ASP A 132 -13.14 -21.26 -7.85
CA ASP A 132 -12.27 -20.88 -8.97
C ASP A 132 -11.61 -22.10 -9.65
N LYS A 133 -11.24 -23.13 -8.88
CA LYS A 133 -10.66 -24.38 -9.40
C LYS A 133 -11.68 -25.22 -10.17
N GLN A 134 -12.93 -25.28 -9.68
CA GLN A 134 -13.99 -26.03 -10.36
C GLN A 134 -14.47 -25.34 -11.65
N GLU A 135 -14.48 -24.01 -11.71
CA GLU A 135 -14.83 -23.28 -12.94
C GLU A 135 -13.71 -23.37 -14.00
N THR A 136 -12.44 -23.31 -13.58
CA THR A 136 -11.30 -23.48 -14.49
C THR A 136 -11.11 -24.92 -14.97
N SER A 137 -11.54 -25.94 -14.22
CA SER A 137 -11.51 -27.34 -14.69
C SER A 137 -12.64 -27.66 -15.66
N LYS A 138 -13.80 -27.01 -15.57
CA LYS A 138 -14.93 -27.20 -16.50
C LYS A 138 -14.74 -26.52 -17.86
N THR A 139 -13.92 -25.47 -17.91
CA THR A 139 -13.64 -24.70 -19.14
C THR A 139 -12.44 -25.24 -19.94
N ASN A 140 -11.60 -26.09 -19.35
CA ASN A 140 -10.38 -26.62 -19.97
C ASN A 140 -10.54 -27.96 -20.72
N THR A 141 -11.74 -28.53 -20.82
CA THR A 141 -11.97 -29.79 -21.56
C THR A 141 -12.34 -29.58 -23.04
N ARG A 142 -12.37 -28.34 -23.53
CA ARG A 142 -12.75 -28.01 -24.91
C ARG A 142 -11.88 -26.94 -25.55
N LYS A 143 -10.57 -27.17 -25.71
CA LYS A 143 -9.85 -26.64 -26.89
C LYS A 143 -8.51 -27.32 -27.12
N GLY A 144 -8.32 -27.70 -28.38
CA GLY A 144 -7.18 -28.47 -28.86
C GLY A 144 -5.84 -27.77 -28.71
N HIS A 145 -4.84 -28.63 -28.57
CA HIS A 145 -3.49 -28.56 -29.13
C HIS A 145 -3.11 -27.25 -29.84
N ASP A 146 -2.27 -26.42 -29.20
CA ASP A 146 -1.19 -25.77 -29.93
C ASP A 146 0.04 -25.50 -29.07
N ARG A 147 1.20 -25.72 -29.69
CA ARG A 147 2.53 -25.66 -29.07
C ARG A 147 3.03 -24.22 -29.13
N GLY A 148 3.03 -23.52 -28.00
CA GLY A 148 3.65 -22.20 -27.90
C GLY A 148 3.66 -21.65 -26.48
N GLY A 149 4.76 -21.87 -25.76
CA GLY A 149 5.13 -21.10 -24.57
C GLY A 149 4.09 -21.05 -23.44
N ARG A 150 3.96 -22.14 -22.66
CA ARG A 150 3.31 -22.08 -21.33
C ARG A 150 3.98 -20.99 -20.49
N SER A 151 3.30 -19.85 -20.34
CA SER A 151 3.62 -18.84 -19.33
C SER A 151 3.51 -19.52 -17.96
N ARG A 152 4.63 -20.05 -17.47
CA ARG A 152 4.75 -20.56 -16.11
C ARG A 152 4.66 -19.35 -15.19
N HIS A 153 3.46 -18.99 -14.79
CA HIS A 153 3.28 -18.10 -13.66
C HIS A 153 3.96 -18.74 -12.45
N LYS A 154 5.10 -18.17 -12.06
CA LYS A 154 5.85 -18.57 -10.88
C LYS A 154 4.90 -18.57 -9.69
N SER A 155 4.80 -19.71 -9.02
CA SER A 155 3.99 -19.90 -7.81
C SER A 155 4.33 -18.82 -6.78
N SER A 156 3.40 -18.53 -5.87
CA SER A 156 3.58 -17.53 -4.80
C SER A 156 4.88 -17.76 -4.02
N ILE A 157 5.23 -19.02 -3.80
CA ILE A 157 6.49 -19.47 -3.18
C ILE A 157 7.69 -19.01 -4.01
N HIS A 158 7.70 -19.26 -5.32
CA HIS A 158 8.81 -18.86 -6.20
C HIS A 158 8.92 -17.32 -6.33
N ARG A 159 7.82 -16.59 -6.15
CA ARG A 159 7.80 -15.11 -6.11
C ARG A 159 8.44 -14.58 -4.82
N GLN A 160 8.10 -15.18 -3.67
CA GLN A 160 8.71 -14.84 -2.38
C GLN A 160 10.22 -15.12 -2.36
N GLN A 161 10.66 -16.24 -2.93
CA GLN A 161 12.09 -16.57 -3.04
C GLN A 161 12.85 -15.58 -3.94
N HIS A 162 12.24 -15.10 -5.02
CA HIS A 162 12.84 -14.06 -5.87
C HIS A 162 13.04 -12.73 -5.12
N PHE A 163 12.05 -12.32 -4.30
CA PHE A 163 12.19 -11.11 -3.47
C PHE A 163 13.25 -11.26 -2.37
N GLN A 164 13.28 -12.41 -1.69
CA GLN A 164 14.33 -12.74 -0.70
C GLN A 164 15.73 -12.69 -1.33
N ASN A 165 15.89 -13.25 -2.54
CA ASN A 165 17.17 -13.28 -3.23
C ASN A 165 17.59 -11.91 -3.78
N LYS A 166 16.64 -11.05 -4.19
CA LYS A 166 16.92 -9.64 -4.56
C LYS A 166 17.40 -8.83 -3.36
N ILE A 167 16.76 -8.98 -2.19
CA ILE A 167 17.14 -8.29 -0.95
C ILE A 167 18.52 -8.76 -0.47
N LYS A 168 18.83 -10.07 -0.61
CA LYS A 168 20.16 -10.60 -0.26
C LYS A 168 21.27 -10.16 -1.23
N LYS A 169 21.00 -10.00 -2.54
CA LYS A 169 21.98 -9.46 -3.50
C LYS A 169 22.39 -8.02 -3.18
N ASN A 170 21.45 -7.18 -2.73
CA ASN A 170 21.77 -5.80 -2.36
C ASN A 170 22.50 -5.66 -1.01
N LYS A 171 22.64 -6.75 -0.24
CA LYS A 171 23.34 -6.75 1.06
C LYS A 171 24.80 -7.23 0.96
N LYS A 172 25.23 -7.77 -0.18
CA LYS A 172 26.64 -8.10 -0.49
C LYS A 172 27.15 -7.19 -1.61
N GLY A 173 27.38 -5.92 -1.28
CA GLY A 173 27.96 -4.95 -2.22
C GLY A 173 28.59 -3.71 -1.57
N GLY A 174 28.86 -3.75 -0.26
CA GLY A 174 29.45 -2.63 0.49
C GLY A 174 30.68 -3.03 1.31
N GLY A 175 31.42 -4.06 0.86
CA GLY A 175 32.69 -4.44 1.46
C GLY A 175 33.81 -3.58 0.89
N LYS A 176 34.36 -2.68 1.71
CA LYS A 176 35.56 -1.89 1.42
C LYS A 176 36.61 -2.72 0.67
N ALA A 177 37.03 -2.22 -0.50
CA ALA A 177 38.25 -2.67 -1.15
C ALA A 177 39.41 -2.54 -0.15
N ARG A 178 39.93 -3.67 0.33
CA ARG A 178 41.19 -3.71 1.05
C ARG A 178 42.25 -3.34 0.02
N ARG A 179 42.85 -2.15 0.14
CA ARG A 179 44.11 -1.81 -0.53
C ARG A 179 45.13 -2.85 -0.07
N GLY A 180 45.42 -3.83 -0.93
CA GLY A 180 46.54 -4.74 -0.77
C GLY A 180 47.84 -3.95 -0.84
N GLY A 181 48.67 -4.10 0.17
CA GLY A 181 50.00 -3.50 0.23
C GLY A 181 50.88 -3.99 -0.91
N LYS A 182 51.57 -3.05 -1.55
CA LYS A 182 52.78 -3.36 -2.32
C LYS A 182 53.94 -3.39 -1.34
N THR A 183 54.47 -4.57 -1.07
CA THR A 183 55.83 -4.74 -0.57
C THR A 183 56.79 -4.39 -1.70
N SER A 184 57.43 -3.22 -1.63
CA SER A 184 58.65 -2.96 -2.37
C SER A 184 59.83 -3.47 -1.55
N ARG A 185 60.45 -4.56 -2.03
CA ARG A 185 61.86 -4.84 -1.78
C ARG A 185 62.66 -3.81 -2.58
N GLN A 186 63.46 -3.00 -1.92
CA GLN A 186 64.88 -2.71 -2.19
C GLN A 186 65.42 -1.92 -0.99
#